data_AF-A0A821LL18-F1
#
_entry.id   AF-A0A821LL18-F1
#
_cell.length_a   1.000
_cell.length_b   1.000
_cell.length_c   1.000
_cell.angle_alpha   90.00
_cell.angle_beta   90.00
_cell.angle_gamma   90.00
#
_symmetry.space_group_name_H-M   'P 1'
#
loop_
_entity.id
_entity.type
_entity.pdbx_description
1 polymer ?
#
loop_
_entity_poly.entity_id
_entity_poly.type
_entity_poly.pdbx_seq_one_letter_code
_entity_poly.pdbx_strand_id
1 'polypeptide(L)'
;SINSEATHLITNDNKHTLRSPLSMKLIEAITNHCFCVSYRWLIDYIEYDRIVDESAYEMEGNDTDYHSQGGPKRSRSIDKRQSLFEYICFMIKCTENNEIKMT
;
A
#
# COMPACT_ATOMS: atom_id res chain seq x y z
N SER A 1 9.73 -5.15 7.90
CA SER A 1 9.63 -3.76 7.45
C SER A 1 9.96 -3.69 5.98
N ILE A 2 9.43 -2.68 5.29
CA ILE A 2 9.85 -2.33 3.93
C ILE A 2 11.19 -1.59 4.02
N ASN A 3 12.18 -2.03 3.23
CA ASN A 3 13.50 -1.40 3.18
C ASN A 3 13.53 -0.28 2.11
N SER A 4 14.58 0.53 2.12
CA SER A 4 14.72 1.67 1.19
C SER A 4 14.89 1.28 -0.27
N GLU A 5 15.17 0.01 -0.56
CA GLU A 5 15.35 -0.53 -1.91
C GLU A 5 14.06 -1.09 -2.50
N ALA A 6 13.02 -1.26 -1.67
CA ALA A 6 11.75 -1.80 -2.11
C ALA A 6 11.08 -0.87 -3.11
N THR A 7 10.85 -1.39 -4.32
CA THR A 7 10.14 -0.69 -5.38
C THR A 7 8.65 -1.04 -5.41
N HIS A 8 8.31 -2.26 -4.96
CA HIS A 8 6.97 -2.82 -5.07
C HIS A 8 6.49 -3.40 -3.74
N LEU A 9 5.19 -3.23 -3.49
CA LEU A 9 4.44 -4.08 -2.57
C LEU A 9 3.43 -4.87 -3.40
N ILE A 10 3.52 -6.20 -3.35
CA ILE A 10 2.53 -7.09 -3.95
C ILE A 10 1.59 -7.55 -2.83
N THR A 11 0.29 -7.33 -3.00
CA THR A 11 -0.73 -7.63 -1.99
C THR A 11 -1.98 -8.26 -2.61
N ASN A 12 -2.74 -8.99 -1.79
CA ASN A 12 -4.03 -9.52 -2.22
C ASN A 12 -5.03 -8.37 -2.35
N ASP A 13 -5.87 -8.42 -3.39
CA ASP A 13 -7.01 -7.55 -3.51
C ASP A 13 -8.33 -8.29 -3.28
N ASN A 14 -9.27 -7.59 -2.65
CA ASN A 14 -10.57 -8.14 -2.29
C ASN A 14 -11.42 -8.29 -3.56
N LYS A 15 -11.74 -9.53 -3.95
CA LYS A 15 -12.67 -9.84 -5.06
C LYS A 15 -12.37 -9.05 -6.34
N HIS A 16 -11.11 -8.94 -6.73
CA HIS A 16 -10.68 -8.25 -7.95
C HIS A 16 -10.97 -6.73 -7.99
N THR A 17 -11.19 -6.09 -6.84
CA THR A 17 -11.56 -4.66 -6.76
C THR A 17 -10.38 -3.71 -6.72
N LEU A 18 -9.12 -4.20 -6.77
CA LEU A 18 -7.92 -3.39 -6.55
C LEU A 18 -7.90 -2.69 -5.17
N ARG A 19 -8.57 -3.29 -4.20
CA ARG A 19 -8.59 -2.85 -2.81
C ARG A 19 -7.96 -3.89 -1.91
N SER A 20 -6.99 -3.49 -1.10
CA SER A 20 -6.30 -4.37 -0.17
C SER A 20 -6.86 -4.20 1.24
N PRO A 21 -6.89 -5.25 2.08
CA PRO A 21 -7.01 -5.08 3.53
C PRO A 21 -5.99 -4.06 4.05
N LEU A 22 -6.42 -3.21 4.99
CA LEU A 22 -5.52 -2.27 5.64
C LEU A 22 -4.50 -3.06 6.48
N SER A 23 -3.21 -2.91 6.16
CA SER A 23 -2.12 -3.55 6.88
C SER A 23 -0.97 -2.59 7.10
N MET A 24 -0.15 -2.84 8.13
CA MET A 24 1.05 -2.03 8.37
C MET A 24 2.01 -2.02 7.18
N LYS A 25 2.15 -3.14 6.46
CA LYS A 25 2.98 -3.20 5.25
C LYS A 25 2.44 -2.31 4.12
N LEU A 26 1.11 -2.23 3.96
CA LEU A 26 0.50 -1.34 2.98
C LEU A 26 0.77 0.13 3.33
N ILE A 27 0.61 0.49 4.61
CA ILE A 27 0.91 1.85 5.09
C ILE A 27 2.40 2.16 4.85
N GLU A 28 3.31 1.28 5.27
CA GLU A 28 4.76 1.42 5.05
C GLU A 28 5.09 1.59 3.55
N ALA A 29 4.45 0.82 2.66
CA ALA A 29 4.71 0.87 1.22
C ALA A 29 4.28 2.22 0.63
N ILE A 30 3.10 2.69 1.02
CA ILE A 30 2.60 4.00 0.60
C ILE A 30 3.53 5.10 1.10
N THR A 31 3.97 5.06 2.36
CA THR A 31 4.92 6.03 2.91
C THR A 31 6.28 6.02 2.21
N ASN A 32 6.74 4.85 1.72
CA ASN A 32 7.99 4.72 0.96
C ASN A 32 7.81 4.96 -0.55
N HIS A 33 6.65 5.44 -0.99
CA HIS A 33 6.33 5.68 -2.40
C HIS A 33 6.48 4.44 -3.29
N CYS A 34 6.31 3.23 -2.72
CA CYS A 34 6.36 1.98 -3.47
C CYS A 34 5.14 1.84 -4.38
N PHE A 35 5.33 1.12 -5.49
CA PHE A 35 4.23 0.70 -6.34
C PHE A 35 3.45 -0.42 -5.65
N CYS A 36 2.21 -0.14 -5.24
CA CYS A 36 1.36 -1.12 -4.57
C CYS A 36 0.49 -1.82 -5.61
N VAL A 37 0.71 -3.13 -5.82
CA VAL A 37 0.16 -3.88 -6.96
C VAL A 37 -0.57 -5.14 -6.46
N SER A 38 -1.64 -5.54 -7.16
CA SER A 38 -2.37 -6.77 -6.88
C SER A 38 -1.49 -7.98 -7.18
N TYR A 39 -1.57 -9.03 -6.35
CA TYR A 39 -1.00 -10.35 -6.64
C TYR A 39 -1.44 -10.92 -7.99
N ARG A 40 -2.60 -10.49 -8.51
CA ARG A 40 -3.09 -10.87 -9.85
C ARG A 40 -2.12 -10.50 -10.97
N TRP A 41 -1.31 -9.45 -10.80
CA TRP A 41 -0.27 -9.10 -11.75
C TRP A 41 0.74 -10.25 -11.97
N LEU A 42 1.11 -10.96 -10.90
CA LEU A 42 1.98 -12.12 -11.00
C LEU A 42 1.27 -13.32 -11.63
N ILE A 43 -0.02 -13.51 -11.36
CA ILE A 43 -0.82 -14.57 -11.98
C ILE A 43 -0.82 -14.37 -13.50
N ASP A 44 -1.14 -13.17 -13.96
CA ASP A 44 -1.23 -12.85 -15.38
C ASP A 44 0.15 -12.88 -16.06
N TYR A 45 1.21 -12.47 -15.34
CA TYR A 45 2.59 -12.65 -15.80
C TYR A 45 2.92 -14.12 -16.10
N ILE A 46 2.55 -15.02 -15.18
CA ILE A 46 2.79 -16.46 -15.32
C ILE A 46 1.92 -17.06 -16.42
N GLU A 47 0.64 -16.68 -16.48
CA GLU A 47 -0.32 -17.24 -17.43
C GLU A 47 0.02 -16.84 -18.88
N TYR A 48 0.44 -15.60 -19.11
CA TYR A 48 0.75 -15.10 -20.45
C TYR A 48 2.22 -15.26 -20.85
N ASP A 49 3.08 -15.78 -19.96
CA ASP A 49 4.53 -15.96 -20.16
C ASP A 49 5.20 -14.70 -20.72
N ARG A 50 4.83 -13.53 -20.17
CA ARG A 50 5.36 -12.23 -20.59
C ARG A 50 5.24 -11.18 -19.49
N ILE A 51 6.09 -10.18 -19.56
CA ILE A 51 5.96 -8.97 -18.72
C ILE A 51 4.65 -8.26 -19.07
N VAL A 52 3.77 -8.15 -18.08
CA VAL A 52 2.50 -7.40 -18.14
C VAL A 52 2.70 -6.06 -17.45
N ASP A 53 2.08 -4.99 -17.96
CA ASP A 53 2.11 -3.67 -17.31
C ASP A 53 1.41 -3.71 -15.95
N GLU A 54 2.18 -3.44 -14.88
CA GLU A 54 1.74 -3.43 -13.50
C GLU A 54 0.74 -2.30 -13.19
N SER A 55 0.67 -1.26 -14.03
CA SER A 55 -0.21 -0.10 -13.84
C SER A 55 -1.70 -0.47 -13.81
N ALA A 56 -2.10 -1.52 -14.54
CA ALA A 56 -3.48 -2.02 -14.55
C ALA A 56 -3.87 -2.75 -13.26
N TYR A 57 -2.89 -3.07 -12.40
CA TYR A 57 -3.06 -3.81 -11.16
C TYR A 57 -2.74 -2.94 -9.93
N GLU A 58 -2.54 -1.63 -10.10
CA GLU A 58 -2.26 -0.70 -9.02
C GLU A 58 -3.42 -0.66 -8.01
N MET A 59 -3.11 -0.70 -6.72
CA MET A 59 -4.11 -0.56 -5.67
C MET A 59 -4.74 0.83 -5.67
N GLU A 60 -6.08 0.87 -5.64
CA GLU A 60 -6.85 2.11 -5.61
C GLU A 60 -7.15 2.61 -4.19
N GLY A 61 -7.05 1.72 -3.19
CA GLY A 61 -7.33 2.02 -1.80
C GLY A 61 -7.34 0.79 -0.90
N ASN A 62 -7.83 0.99 0.32
CA ASN A 62 -8.13 -0.11 1.24
C ASN A 62 -9.57 -0.62 1.03
N ASP A 63 -9.90 -1.76 1.64
CA ASP A 63 -11.23 -2.38 1.57
C ASP A 63 -12.26 -1.78 2.55
N THR A 64 -11.86 -0.89 3.45
CA THR A 64 -12.75 -0.19 4.39
C THR A 64 -13.40 1.07 3.81
N ASP A 65 -12.76 1.69 2.82
CA ASP A 65 -13.24 2.93 2.20
C ASP A 65 -14.23 2.64 1.09
N TYR A 66 -15.40 3.30 1.09
CA TYR A 66 -16.38 3.15 0.01
C TYR A 66 -15.91 3.74 -1.33
N HIS A 67 -15.01 4.73 -1.30
CA HIS A 67 -14.55 5.45 -2.48
C HIS A 67 -13.07 5.17 -2.78
N SER A 68 -12.71 5.05 -4.06
CA SER A 68 -11.31 4.99 -4.48
C SER A 68 -10.66 6.36 -4.22
N GLN A 69 -9.67 6.38 -3.32
CA GLN A 69 -8.98 7.62 -2.93
C GLN A 69 -7.67 7.82 -3.71
N GLY A 70 -7.22 6.81 -4.44
CA GLY A 70 -5.98 6.84 -5.22
C GLY A 70 -4.75 7.11 -4.35
N GLY A 71 -4.81 6.79 -3.05
CA GLY A 71 -3.75 7.07 -2.08
C GLY A 71 -2.38 6.51 -2.51
N PRO A 72 -2.29 5.20 -2.87
CA PRO A 72 -1.05 4.61 -3.35
C PRO A 72 -0.49 5.33 -4.58
N LYS A 73 -1.33 5.52 -5.61
CA LYS A 73 -0.94 6.21 -6.84
C LYS A 73 -0.49 7.66 -6.59
N ARG A 74 -1.23 8.40 -5.76
CA ARG A 74 -0.89 9.78 -5.39
C ARG A 74 0.46 9.82 -4.68
N SER A 75 0.69 8.93 -3.71
CA SER A 75 1.98 8.85 -3.02
C SER A 75 3.12 8.56 -4.01
N ARG A 76 2.98 7.58 -4.90
CA ARG A 76 4.01 7.27 -5.89
C ARG A 76 4.30 8.41 -6.88
N SER A 77 3.30 9.24 -7.17
CA SER A 77 3.38 10.29 -8.20
C SER A 77 3.92 11.64 -7.70
N ILE A 78 3.92 11.88 -6.39
CA ILE A 78 4.51 13.10 -5.81
C ILE A 78 6.03 13.00 -5.76
N ASP A 79 6.71 14.15 -5.84
CA ASP A 79 8.15 14.20 -5.62
C ASP A 79 8.44 13.70 -4.20
N LYS A 80 9.45 12.85 -4.02
CA LYS A 80 9.87 12.31 -2.71
C LYS A 80 10.23 13.43 -1.71
N ARG A 81 10.52 14.64 -2.19
CA ARG A 81 10.76 15.82 -1.36
C ARG A 81 9.49 16.38 -0.73
N GLN A 82 8.31 16.06 -1.25
CA GLN A 82 7.02 16.57 -0.77
C GLN A 82 6.35 15.58 0.19
N SER A 83 7.02 15.29 1.31
CA SER A 83 6.43 14.40 2.34
C SER A 83 5.17 15.02 2.94
N LEU A 84 4.13 14.21 3.17
CA LEU A 84 2.86 14.67 3.73
C LEU A 84 3.01 15.38 5.08
N PHE A 85 4.04 15.02 5.84
CA PHE A 85 4.28 15.53 7.19
C PHE A 85 5.61 16.27 7.31
N GLU A 86 6.08 16.86 6.21
CA GLU A 86 7.25 17.72 6.25
C GLU A 86 7.05 18.85 7.28
N TYR A 87 8.04 19.06 8.15
CA TYR A 87 8.02 20.07 9.21
C TYR A 87 6.96 19.88 10.32
N ILE A 88 6.38 18.68 10.46
CA ILE A 88 5.48 18.34 11.56
C ILE A 88 6.20 17.44 12.57
N CYS A 89 6.04 17.75 13.87
CA CYS A 89 6.50 16.92 14.96
C CYS A 89 5.32 16.18 15.60
N PHE A 90 5.43 14.85 15.73
CA PHE A 90 4.43 14.02 16.39
C PHE A 90 4.94 13.56 17.75
N MET A 91 4.12 13.73 18.78
CA MET A 91 4.29 13.05 20.07
C MET A 91 3.31 11.88 20.14
N ILE A 92 3.81 10.65 19.96
CA ILE A 92 2.99 9.44 20.11
C ILE A 92 2.96 9.10 21.59
N LYS A 93 1.81 9.33 22.24
CA LYS A 93 1.60 8.93 23.64
C LYS A 93 1.05 7.51 23.68
N CYS A 94 1.78 6.61 24.30
CA CYS A 94 1.25 5.29 24.65
C CYS A 94 0.18 5.48 25.72
N THR A 95 -1.06 5.06 25.44
CA THR A 95 -2.10 4.95 26.47
C THR A 95 -2.06 3.54 27.03
N GLU A 96 -1.78 3.39 28.32
CA GLU A 96 -1.76 2.10 29.02
C GLU A 96 -3.17 1.49 29.11
N ASN A 97 -3.71 1.01 27.99
CA ASN A 97 -4.85 0.09 27.99
C ASN A 97 -4.32 -1.29 27.60
N ASN A 98 -3.71 -1.95 28.58
CA ASN A 98 -3.22 -3.34 28.52
C ASN A 98 -4.37 -4.36 28.43
N GLU A 99 -5.17 -4.33 27.37
CA GLU A 99 -6.05 -5.45 27.01
C GLU A 99 -5.91 -5.78 25.52
N ILE A 100 -4.72 -6.26 25.12
CA ILE A 100 -4.59 -7.02 23.87
C ILE A 100 -5.08 -8.43 24.18
N LYS A 101 -6.39 -8.68 24.04
CA LYS A 101 -6.91 -10.05 23.96
C LYS A 101 -6.53 -10.62 22.60
N MET A 102 -5.49 -11.45 22.60
CA MET A 102 -5.21 -12.37 21.50
C MET A 102 -6.19 -13.54 21.65
N THR A 103 -7.30 -13.49 20.91
CA THR A 103 -8.16 -14.66 20.64
C THR A 103 -7.88 -15.17 19.24
#